data_AF-A0A960AZC2-F1
#
_entry.id   AF-A0A960AZC2-F1
#
_cell.length_a   1.000
_cell.length_b   1.000
_cell.length_c   1.000
_cell.angle_alpha   90.00
_cell.angle_beta   90.00
_cell.angle_gamma   90.00
#
_symmetry.space_group_name_H-M   'P 1'
#
loop_
_entity.id
_entity.type
_entity.pdbx_description
1 polymer ?
#
loop_
_entity_poly.entity_id
_entity_poly.type
_entity_poly.pdbx_seq_one_letter_code
_entity_poly.pdbx_strand_id
1 'polypeptide(L)' 'RLRGPVLERRQVEELPSEGLVVGAVQVPPDGQPVILLADHPVTGGYPVIGVVDTADLARCSQLRPGDEVRFTAHAGGAA' A
#
# COMPACT_ATOMS: atom_id res chain seq x y z
N ARG A 1 6.15 5.40 3.36
CA ARG A 1 6.85 4.09 3.33
C ARG A 1 6.92 3.55 4.73
N LEU A 2 6.68 2.25 4.91
CA LEU A 2 6.72 1.56 6.19
C LEU A 2 7.99 0.72 6.29
N ARG A 3 8.42 0.41 7.51
CA ARG A 3 9.52 -0.52 7.79
C ARG A 3 9.01 -1.61 8.72
N GLY A 4 9.35 -2.85 8.42
CA GLY A 4 9.01 -4.01 9.23
C GLY A 4 9.63 -5.29 8.67
N PRO A 5 9.07 -6.46 9.02
CA PRO A 5 9.41 -7.72 8.38
C PRO A 5 9.27 -7.63 6.86
N VAL A 6 10.26 -8.15 6.14
CA VAL A 6 10.27 -8.14 4.68
C VAL A 6 9.17 -9.07 4.17
N LEU A 7 8.34 -8.56 3.26
CA LEU A 7 7.36 -9.37 2.55
C LEU A 7 8.01 -10.02 1.33
N GLU A 8 8.20 -11.33 1.38
CA GLU A 8 8.75 -12.09 0.27
C GLU A 8 7.69 -12.30 -0.82
N ARG A 9 8.06 -11.96 -2.06
CA ARG A 9 7.21 -12.22 -3.22
C ARG A 9 7.28 -13.70 -3.58
N ARG A 10 6.11 -14.35 -3.64
CA ARG A 10 6.00 -15.71 -4.17
C ARG A 10 6.18 -15.78 -5.69
N GLN A 11 5.72 -14.74 -6.40
CA GLN A 11 5.82 -14.58 -7.86
C GLN A 11 6.77 -13.44 -8.17
N VAL A 12 7.84 -13.74 -8.90
CA VAL A 12 8.96 -12.83 -9.20
C VAL A 12 8.86 -12.19 -10.57
N GLU A 13 7.88 -12.61 -11.37
CA GLU A 13 7.57 -12.04 -12.66
C GLU A 13 7.26 -10.54 -12.54
N GLU A 14 7.61 -9.81 -13.60
CA GLU A 14 7.24 -8.41 -13.71
C GLU A 14 5.71 -8.28 -13.83
N LEU A 15 5.16 -7.34 -13.08
CA LEU A 15 3.75 -7.00 -13.21
C LEU A 15 3.61 -5.94 -14.31
N PRO A 16 2.71 -6.14 -15.29
CA PRO A 16 2.27 -5.07 -16.17
C PRO A 16 1.79 -3.89 -15.33
N SER A 17 1.97 -2.67 -15.84
CA SER A 17 1.47 -1.49 -15.15
C SER A 17 -0.06 -1.53 -15.06
N GLU A 18 -0.58 -1.30 -13.87
CA GLU A 18 -2.02 -1.25 -13.59
C GLU A 18 -2.41 0.10 -12.99
N GLY A 19 -3.70 0.44 -13.09
CA GLY A 19 -4.24 1.67 -12.50
C GLY A 19 -4.18 1.62 -10.98
N LEU A 20 -3.73 2.72 -10.37
CA LEU A 20 -3.63 2.85 -8.92
C LEU A 20 -4.73 3.75 -8.37
N VAL A 21 -5.08 3.50 -7.11
CA VAL A 21 -6.03 4.31 -6.35
C VAL A 21 -5.39 4.83 -5.07
N VAL A 22 -5.93 5.92 -4.55
CA VAL A 22 -5.54 6.45 -3.23
C VAL A 22 -5.79 5.37 -2.17
N GLY A 23 -4.84 5.22 -1.25
CA GLY A 23 -4.85 4.17 -0.24
C GLY A 23 -4.21 2.86 -0.67
N ALA A 24 -3.84 2.68 -1.94
CA ALA A 24 -3.19 1.45 -2.39
C ALA A 24 -1.88 1.19 -1.60
N VAL A 25 -1.72 -0.05 -1.15
CA VAL A 25 -0.54 -0.51 -0.40
C VAL A 25 0.33 -1.35 -1.33
N GLN A 26 1.35 -0.73 -1.93
CA GLN A 26 2.29 -1.41 -2.81
C GLN A 26 3.44 -2.05 -2.04
N VAL A 27 3.96 -3.16 -2.56
CA VAL A 27 5.16 -3.82 -2.06
C VAL A 27 6.23 -3.84 -3.16
N PRO A 28 7.22 -2.94 -3.12
CA PRO A 28 8.36 -2.94 -4.05
C PRO A 28 9.28 -4.16 -3.85
N PRO A 29 10.34 -4.34 -4.69
CA PRO A 29 11.26 -5.46 -4.59
C PRO A 29 12.01 -5.57 -3.25
N ASP A 30 12.12 -4.49 -2.49
CA ASP A 30 12.71 -4.50 -1.13
C ASP A 30 11.79 -5.08 -0.05
N GLY A 31 10.55 -5.44 -0.42
CA GLY A 31 9.55 -6.03 0.46
C GLY A 31 8.98 -5.08 1.51
N GLN A 32 9.28 -3.77 1.43
CA GLN A 32 8.83 -2.77 2.40
C GLN A 32 7.59 -2.01 1.90
N PRO A 33 6.43 -2.12 2.56
CA PRO A 33 5.19 -1.54 2.06
C PRO A 33 5.21 -0.01 1.90
N VAL A 34 4.49 0.48 0.90
CA VAL A 34 4.25 1.90 0.65
C VAL A 34 2.75 2.14 0.54
N ILE A 35 2.19 2.95 1.44
CA ILE A 35 0.83 3.48 1.31
C ILE A 35 0.89 4.68 0.36
N LEU A 36 0.10 4.63 -0.71
CA LEU A 36 -0.03 5.69 -1.69
C LEU A 36 -1.14 6.66 -1.29
N LEU A 37 -0.84 7.97 -1.22
CA LEU A 37 -1.79 9.02 -0.81
C LEU A 37 -2.11 9.95 -1.99
N ALA A 38 -2.55 11.18 -1.73
CA ALA A 38 -3.13 12.09 -2.73
C ALA A 38 -2.30 12.27 -4.01
N ASP A 39 -0.97 12.27 -3.91
CA ASP A 39 -0.06 12.49 -5.04
C ASP A 39 0.45 11.18 -5.67
N HIS A 40 -0.28 10.08 -5.52
CA HIS A 40 0.11 8.81 -6.11
C HIS A 40 0.15 8.89 -7.65
N PRO A 41 1.05 8.15 -8.33
CA PRO A 41 1.03 8.06 -9.77
C PRO A 41 -0.26 7.35 -10.24
N VAL A 42 -0.72 7.67 -11.45
CA VAL A 42 -1.94 7.07 -12.02
C VAL A 42 -1.79 5.56 -12.27
N THR A 43 -0.56 5.08 -12.49
CA THR A 43 -0.24 3.68 -12.73
C THR A 43 1.01 3.25 -11.96
N GLY A 44 1.17 1.94 -11.74
CA GLY A 44 2.40 1.37 -11.20
C GLY A 44 2.54 -0.12 -11.51
N GLY A 45 3.77 -0.63 -11.36
CA GLY A 45 4.13 -2.03 -11.66
C GLY A 45 4.52 -2.86 -10.42
N TYR A 46 4.15 -2.41 -9.23
CA TYR A 46 4.38 -3.15 -7.99
C TYR A 46 3.08 -3.74 -7.47
N PRO A 47 3.12 -4.96 -6.90
CA PRO A 47 1.92 -5.62 -6.41
C PRO A 47 1.26 -4.78 -5.32
N VAL A 48 -0.05 -4.58 -5.45
CA VAL A 48 -0.90 -3.99 -4.42
C VAL A 48 -1.46 -5.12 -3.55
N ILE A 49 -1.11 -5.12 -2.25
CA ILE A 49 -1.55 -6.17 -1.30
C ILE A 49 -2.86 -5.82 -0.58
N GLY A 50 -3.37 -4.61 -0.79
CA GLY A 50 -4.60 -4.10 -0.21
C GLY A 50 -4.76 -2.60 -0.46
N VAL A 51 -5.93 -2.08 -0.11
CA VAL A 51 -6.25 -0.65 -0.18
C VAL A 51 -6.74 -0.22 1.19
N VAL A 52 -6.17 0.87 1.71
CA VAL A 52 -6.63 1.49 2.96
C VAL A 52 -8.04 2.02 2.75
N ASP A 53 -8.95 1.74 3.69
CA ASP A 53 -10.32 2.26 3.63
C ASP A 53 -10.31 3.79 3.59
N THR A 54 -11.19 4.36 2.77
CA THR A 54 -11.37 5.81 2.67
C THR A 54 -11.54 6.51 4.01
N ALA A 55 -12.19 5.87 4.99
CA ALA A 55 -12.39 6.40 6.35
C ALA A 55 -11.07 6.55 7.13
N ASP A 56 -10.03 5.80 6.78
CA ASP A 56 -8.72 5.80 7.45
C ASP A 56 -7.64 6.62 6.72
N LEU A 57 -7.89 7.09 5.49
CA LEU A 57 -6.91 7.86 4.71
C LEU A 57 -6.43 9.13 5.43
N ALA A 58 -7.34 9.81 6.13
CA ALA A 58 -7.00 10.99 6.93
C ALA A 58 -6.06 10.66 8.09
N ARG A 59 -6.13 9.45 8.64
CA ARG A 59 -5.20 9.00 9.69
C ARG A 59 -3.84 8.72 9.09
N CYS A 60 -3.78 8.10 7.91
CA CYS A 60 -2.52 7.85 7.21
C CYS A 60 -1.76 9.13 6.86
N SER A 61 -2.46 10.20 6.47
CA SER A 61 -1.81 11.48 6.11
C SER A 61 -1.22 12.23 7.30
N GLN A 62 -1.63 11.90 8.53
CA GLN A 62 -1.14 12.53 9.76
C GLN A 62 0.00 11.76 10.42
N LEU A 63 0.38 10.58 9.90
CA LEU A 63 1.48 9.78 10.43
C LEU A 63 2.81 10.53 10.32
N ARG A 64 3.61 10.45 11.38
CA ARG A 64 4.95 11.00 11.45
C ARG A 64 6.00 9.90 11.31
N PRO A 65 7.23 10.23 10.88
CA PRO A 65 8.34 9.29 10.96
C PRO A 65 8.52 8.77 12.40
N GLY A 66 8.50 7.45 12.56
CA GLY A 66 8.60 6.78 13.86
C GLY A 66 7.28 6.27 14.42
N ASP A 67 6.14 6.70 13.87
CA ASP A 67 4.84 6.16 14.27
C ASP A 67 4.70 4.69 13.85
N GLU A 68 4.09 3.88 14.71
CA GLU A 68 3.77 2.49 14.42
C GLU A 68 2.46 2.37 13.66
N VAL A 69 2.43 1.49 12.66
CA VAL A 69 1.24 1.22 11.84
C VAL A 69 0.90 -0.26 11.95
N ARG A 70 -0.35 -0.56 12.26
CA ARG A 70 -0.92 -1.91 12.22
C ARG A 70 -2.11 -1.92 11.28
N PHE A 71 -2.06 -2.78 10.28
CA PHE A 71 -3.20 -3.05 9.42
C PHE A 71 -4.13 -4.07 10.08
N THR A 72 -5.42 -3.89 9.88
CA THR A 72 -6.46 -4.87 10.19
C THR A 72 -7.25 -5.14 8.93
N ALA A 73 -7.38 -6.41 8.55
CA ALA A 73 -8.21 -6.78 7.42
C ALA A 73 -9.67 -6.42 7.73
N HIS A 74 -10.28 -5.59 6.90
CA HIS A 74 -11.68 -5.26 7.00
C HIS A 74 -12.43 -6.01 5.90
N ALA A 75 -13.48 -6.75 6.27
CA ALA A 75 -14.40 -7.36 5.32
C ALA A 75 -15.37 -6.29 4.79
N GLY A 76 -14.84 -5.27 4.11
CA GLY A 76 -15.62 -4.24 3.42
C GLY A 76 -15.56 -4.49 1.93
N GLY A 77 -16.72 -4.61 1.29
CA GLY A 77 -16.85 -4.85 -0.15
C GLY A 77 -16.22 -3.75 -0.99
N ALA A 78 -15.72 -4.14 -2.16
CA ALA A 78 -15.29 -3.21 -3.19
C ALA A 78 -16.34 -2.10 -3.38
N ALA A 79 -15.90 -0.85 -3.22
CA ALA A 79 -16.63 0.30 -3.74
C ALA A 79 -16.66 0.24 -5.27
#